data_AF-A0A2R6FL62-F1
#
_entry.id   AF-A0A2R6FL62-F1
#
_cell.length_a   1.000
_cell.length_b   1.000
_cell.length_c   1.000
_cell.angle_alpha   90.00
_cell.angle_beta   90.00
_cell.angle_gamma   90.00
#
_symmetry.space_group_name_H-M   'P 1'
#
loop_
_entity.id
_entity.type
_entity.pdbx_description
1 polymer ?
#
loop_
_entity_poly.entity_id
_entity_poly.type
_entity_poly.pdbx_seq_one_letter_code
_entity_poly.pdbx_strand_id
1 'polypeptide(L)' 'MTESSETLRGDGLVRRYDYDAESLVVADLGPVEGTVDLVDGTAIVVAYGDQAEFDVPEGASRAFMTNGVVTVEVEG' A
#
# COMPACT_ATOMS: atom_id res chain seq x y z
N MET A 1 -20.36 -16.42 5.70
CA MET A 1 -19.23 -16.22 4.77
C MET A 1 -18.31 -15.26 5.45
N THR A 2 -17.20 -15.75 6.01
CA THR A 2 -16.13 -14.89 6.51
C THR A 2 -15.23 -14.69 5.30
N GLU A 3 -15.19 -13.47 4.77
CA GLU A 3 -14.29 -13.16 3.66
C GLU A 3 -12.85 -13.30 4.13
N SER A 4 -12.15 -14.22 3.48
CA SER A 4 -10.72 -14.43 3.63
C SER A 4 -10.00 -13.23 3.00
N SER A 5 -9.41 -12.35 3.80
CA SER A 5 -8.40 -11.43 3.28
C SER A 5 -7.14 -12.23 2.97
N GLU A 6 -6.95 -12.58 1.71
CA GLU A 6 -5.74 -13.23 1.23
C GLU A 6 -4.61 -12.19 1.20
N THR A 7 -3.92 -12.05 2.34
CA THR A 7 -2.66 -11.32 2.43
C THR A 7 -1.61 -12.02 1.57
N LEU A 8 -1.39 -11.53 0.35
CA LEU A 8 -0.35 -12.04 -0.53
C LEU A 8 1.03 -11.54 -0.07
N ARG A 9 1.91 -12.52 0.13
CA ARG A 9 3.27 -12.42 0.63
C ARG A 9 4.19 -11.74 -0.40
N GLY A 10 4.33 -10.41 -0.31
CA GLY A 10 5.62 -9.78 -0.60
C GLY A 10 6.49 -9.89 0.65
N ASP A 11 7.81 -9.98 0.51
CA ASP A 11 8.78 -10.01 1.62
C ASP A 11 8.84 -8.66 2.40
N GLY A 12 7.80 -7.83 2.29
CA GLY A 12 7.65 -6.54 2.95
C GLY A 12 6.66 -6.63 4.10
N LEU A 13 7.07 -6.14 5.28
CA LEU A 13 6.20 -6.05 6.46
C LEU A 13 5.05 -5.08 6.18
N VAL A 14 3.85 -5.60 5.91
CA VAL A 14 2.63 -4.78 5.83
C VAL A 14 2.17 -4.46 7.25
N ARG A 15 2.12 -3.18 7.62
CA ARG A 15 1.59 -2.68 8.91
C ARG A 15 0.41 -1.76 8.65
N ARG A 16 -0.73 -2.06 9.28
CA ARG A 16 -1.94 -1.21 9.27
C ARG A 16 -2.01 -0.44 10.58
N TYR A 17 -2.25 0.86 10.48
CA TYR A 17 -2.55 1.74 11.61
C TYR A 17 -3.92 2.35 11.39
N ASP A 18 -4.85 2.14 12.32
CA ASP A 18 -6.15 2.81 12.31
C ASP A 18 -6.06 4.03 13.23
N TYR A 19 -6.15 5.23 12.65
CA TYR A 19 -6.37 6.47 13.39
C TYR A 19 -7.87 6.79 13.37
N ASP A 20 -8.36 7.53 14.36
CA ASP A 20 -9.79 7.74 14.71
C ASP A 20 -10.71 8.22 13.55
N ALA A 21 -10.15 8.70 12.44
CA ALA A 21 -10.88 9.12 11.23
C ALA A 21 -10.18 8.75 9.89
N GLU A 22 -9.05 8.05 9.93
CA GLU A 22 -8.22 7.73 8.75
C GLU A 22 -7.47 6.41 8.96
N SER A 23 -7.61 5.46 8.04
CA SER A 23 -6.85 4.20 8.08
C SER A 23 -5.62 4.34 7.18
N LEU A 24 -4.44 3.94 7.69
CA LEU A 24 -3.19 3.92 6.94
C LEU A 24 -2.73 2.49 6.70
N VAL A 25 -2.47 2.17 5.43
CA VAL A 25 -1.82 0.92 5.02
C VAL A 25 -0.38 1.24 4.64
N VAL A 26 0.57 0.56 5.27
CA VAL A 26 2.00 0.77 5.03
C VAL A 26 2.64 -0.53 4.56
N ALA A 27 3.39 -0.48 3.46
CA ALA A 27 4.22 -1.56 2.96
C ALA A 27 5.69 -1.12 2.90
N ASP A 28 6.58 -1.91 3.50
CA ASP A 28 8.03 -1.68 3.48
C ASP A 28 8.68 -2.51 2.37
N LEU A 29 9.37 -1.85 1.44
CA LEU A 29 10.06 -2.49 0.31
C LEU A 29 11.59 -2.52 0.51
N GLY A 30 12.07 -2.27 1.74
CA GLY A 30 13.48 -2.08 2.03
C GLY A 30 14.01 -0.71 1.61
N PRO A 31 15.33 -0.47 1.61
CA PRO A 31 15.93 0.84 1.33
C PRO A 31 15.95 1.14 -0.17
N VAL A 32 14.77 1.37 -0.74
CA VAL A 32 14.56 1.52 -2.18
C VAL A 32 13.98 2.88 -2.54
N GLU A 33 14.43 3.47 -3.64
CA GLU A 33 13.77 4.64 -4.23
C GLU A 33 12.81 4.20 -5.34
N GLY A 34 11.67 4.88 -5.43
CA GLY A 34 10.62 4.53 -6.37
C GLY A 34 9.47 5.52 -6.36
N THR A 35 8.46 5.22 -7.15
CA THR A 35 7.22 5.97 -7.24
C THR A 35 6.04 5.06 -6.98
N VAL A 36 4.96 5.64 -6.46
CA VAL A 36 3.67 4.95 -6.31
C VAL A 36 2.58 5.81 -6.93
N ASP A 37 1.70 5.16 -7.68
CA ASP A 37 0.48 5.74 -8.23
C ASP A 37 -0.72 4.95 -7.71
N LEU A 38 -1.84 5.64 -7.46
CA LEU A 38 -3.10 5.01 -7.07
C LEU A 38 -4.09 5.11 -8.23
N VAL A 39 -4.55 3.97 -8.73
CA VAL A 39 -5.47 3.89 -9.87
C VAL A 39 -6.53 2.84 -9.58
N ASP A 40 -7.80 3.25 -9.59
CA ASP A 40 -8.98 2.35 -9.52
C ASP A 40 -8.94 1.29 -8.40
N GLY A 41 -8.47 1.66 -7.20
CA GLY A 41 -8.36 0.71 -6.08
C GLY A 41 -7.08 -0.16 -6.09
N THR A 42 -6.12 0.17 -6.96
CA THR A 42 -4.82 -0.49 -7.04
C THR A 42 -3.68 0.51 -6.83
N ALA A 43 -2.78 0.20 -5.91
CA ALA A 43 -1.50 0.91 -5.77
C ALA A 43 -0.45 0.25 -6.68
N ILE A 44 0.12 1.04 -7.59
CA ILE A 44 1.13 0.62 -8.54
C ILE A 44 2.46 1.20 -8.10
N VAL A 45 3.41 0.35 -7.74
CA VAL A 45 4.74 0.75 -7.29
C VAL A 45 5.77 0.41 -8.35
N VAL A 46 6.64 1.38 -8.67
CA VAL A 46 7.77 1.19 -9.58
C VAL A 46 9.06 1.49 -8.82
N ALA A 47 9.93 0.50 -8.69
CA ALA A 47 11.21 0.63 -8.01
C ALA A 47 12.24 -0.29 -8.69
N TYR A 48 13.49 0.17 -8.81
CA TYR A 48 14.59 -0.61 -9.43
C TYR A 48 14.35 -1.12 -10.86
N GLY A 49 13.38 -0.54 -11.58
CA GLY A 49 12.99 -1.00 -12.92
C GLY A 49 12.00 -2.15 -12.92
N ASP A 50 11.58 -2.61 -11.73
CA ASP A 50 10.49 -3.55 -11.52
C ASP A 50 9.20 -2.80 -11.17
N GLN A 51 8.06 -3.41 -11.53
CA GLN A 51 6.73 -2.93 -11.21
C GLN A 51 6.02 -3.98 -10.35
N ALA A 52 5.33 -3.52 -9.31
CA ALA A 52 4.45 -4.32 -8.48
C ALA A 52 3.10 -3.62 -8.31
N GLU A 53 2.03 -4.40 -8.26
CA GLU A 53 0.66 -3.92 -8.12
C GLU A 53 0.04 -4.54 -6.87
N PHE A 54 -0.69 -3.73 -6.12
CA PHE A 54 -1.32 -4.13 -4.86
C PHE A 54 -2.75 -3.63 -4.80
N ASP A 55 -3.70 -4.52 -4.52
CA ASP A 55 -5.04 -4.11 -4.14
C ASP A 55 -5.01 -3.31 -2.84
N VAL A 56 -5.71 -2.18 -2.82
CA VAL A 56 -5.85 -1.35 -1.63
C VAL A 56 -7.29 -1.38 -1.12
N PRO A 57 -7.52 -1.08 0.17
CA PRO A 57 -8.87 -1.00 0.70
C PRO A 57 -9.74 0.00 -0.07
N GLU A 58 -11.03 -0.30 -0.14
CA GLU A 58 -12.02 0.67 -0.62
C GLU A 58 -11.92 1.98 0.20
N GLY A 59 -12.04 3.12 -0.47
CA GLY A 59 -11.85 4.44 0.15
C GLY A 59 -10.40 4.93 0.15
N ALA A 60 -9.46 4.21 -0.46
CA ALA A 60 -8.11 4.73 -0.69
C ALA A 60 -8.15 6.03 -1.51
N SER A 61 -7.61 7.10 -0.95
CA SER A 61 -7.67 8.45 -1.52
C SER A 61 -6.31 8.93 -1.99
N ARG A 62 -5.23 8.47 -1.36
CA ARG A 62 -3.86 8.86 -1.71
C ARG A 62 -2.87 7.75 -1.43
N ALA A 63 -1.87 7.63 -2.29
CA ALA A 63 -0.68 6.82 -2.05
C ALA A 63 0.57 7.68 -2.22
N PHE A 64 1.59 7.43 -1.40
CA PHE A 64 2.89 8.07 -1.53
C PHE A 64 4.00 7.15 -1.00
N MET A 65 5.22 7.36 -1.49
CA MET A 65 6.39 6.55 -1.14
C MET A 65 7.47 7.44 -0.51
N THR A 66 8.13 6.95 0.54
CA THR A 66 9.22 7.65 1.21
C THR A 66 10.27 6.66 1.70
N ASN A 67 11.49 6.74 1.19
CA ASN A 67 12.61 5.87 1.55
C ASN A 67 12.26 4.37 1.52
N GLY A 68 11.51 3.94 0.50
CA GLY A 68 11.11 2.54 0.34
C GLY A 68 9.85 2.13 1.10
N VAL A 69 9.27 3.03 1.87
CA VAL A 69 8.01 2.82 2.56
C VAL A 69 6.88 3.39 1.72
N VAL A 70 5.95 2.54 1.31
CA VAL A 70 4.72 2.92 0.61
C VAL A 70 3.62 3.10 1.65
N THR A 71 2.95 4.24 1.61
CA THR A 71 1.86 4.60 2.49
C THR A 71 0.62 4.89 1.66
N VAL A 72 -0.50 4.27 2.02
CA VAL A 72 -1.82 4.50 1.42
C VAL A 72 -2.76 5.02 2.51
N GLU A 73 -3.33 6.19 2.25
CA GLU A 73 -4.35 6.84 3.08
C GLU A 73 -5.73 6.37 2.60
N VAL A 74 -6.56 5.94 3.55
CA VAL A 74 -7.93 5.47 3.32
C VAL A 74 -8.88 6.36 4.10
N GLU A 75 -9.81 6.99 3.39
CA GLU A 75 -10.92 7.75 3.97
C GLU A 75 -12.03 6.80 4.42
N GLY A 76 -12.50 6.99 5.66
CA GLY A 76 -13.56 6.19 6.28
C GLY A 76 -14.97 6.72 6.06
#